data_AF-A0A832AHX4-F1
#
_entry.id   AF-A0A832AHX4-F1
#
_cell.length_a   1.000
_cell.length_b   1.000
_cell.length_c   1.000
_cell.angle_alpha   90.00
_cell.angle_beta   90.00
_cell.angle_gamma   90.00
#
_symmetry.space_group_name_H-M   'P 1'
#
loop_
_entity.id
_entity.type
_entity.pdbx_description
1 polymer ?
#
loop_
_entity_poly.entity_id
_entity_poly.type
_entity_poly.pdbx_seq_one_letter_code
_entity_poly.pdbx_strand_id
1 'polypeptide(L)'
;MLKRYMRWLHTRWPAGTVEKLPEVGADGATAIPGIRVVGDLAGIPLLKFSADTGARAVQAILREPGFRPGGDTLDLAIIGAGVSGIAAALEAKKAGLRFQVFEAVQPFSTIANFPKGKPIYTYPTDMTPAGQMRFRASVKEALLDELEAQRRTAGIEPVMLRIEKIERIGDVFQIAPTVRAKRVIVAIGRSGNYRKLNVPGEELDKVYHRLYDPKEYAGKQCLVVGGGDSALETAIALAVSGAHVTLSYRNKEFSRPKPDNLEKIQMLLRDPQAPTGVEHPTSERVTTAMDAAQSGSHAPGSLRLMLGTQVKEIRADSVVVGDEILPNDVVFVMIGREAPLDFFRRSGIPIRGEWRPVTWVTFIAFFLFCVGLYTWKSQSSQVGFYYSLAYCLCVGLFGIDRMQRRRTPYIRRQTLTLMAVQIGPLFLLPYFILPALGQAGWFDAGVGKLIGDNLFPNGEYWRSFGLILAWPLFIWNFFTPQPMWWWLAIGFVQTFVIIPLIIRRWGKGAYCGWICSCGALAETLGDRQRHKMPHGPRWNRLNMTGQAILA
;
A
#
# COMPACT_ATOMS: atom_id res chain seq x y z
N MET A 1 -17.52 15.97 -25.88
CA MET A 1 -17.34 14.50 -25.77
C MET A 1 -16.23 14.08 -24.81
N LEU A 2 -15.03 14.67 -24.87
CA LEU A 2 -13.88 14.30 -24.03
C LEU A 2 -14.17 14.28 -22.51
N LYS A 3 -14.86 15.30 -21.99
CA LYS A 3 -15.29 15.37 -20.58
C LYS A 3 -16.28 14.27 -20.16
N ARG A 4 -17.07 13.72 -21.10
CA ARG A 4 -18.05 12.65 -20.88
C ARG A 4 -17.36 11.29 -20.94
N TYR A 5 -16.42 11.14 -21.88
CA TYR A 5 -15.52 9.98 -22.01
C TYR A 5 -14.59 9.81 -20.79
N MET A 6 -14.01 10.90 -20.28
CA MET A 6 -13.20 10.88 -19.05
C MET A 6 -14.01 10.60 -17.77
N ARG A 7 -15.30 10.95 -17.77
CA ARG A 7 -16.26 10.61 -16.70
C ARG A 7 -16.64 9.13 -16.74
N TRP A 8 -16.84 8.59 -17.95
CA TRP A 8 -17.13 7.18 -18.21
C TRP A 8 -15.97 6.24 -17.85
N LEU A 9 -14.72 6.69 -18.01
CA LEU A 9 -13.51 5.91 -17.66
C LEU A 9 -13.22 5.77 -16.15
N HIS A 10 -14.13 6.17 -15.25
CA HIS A 10 -13.96 6.05 -13.78
C HIS A 10 -12.59 6.54 -13.27
N THR A 11 -12.05 7.64 -13.80
CA THR A 11 -10.73 8.20 -13.42
C THR A 11 -10.67 8.76 -11.98
N ARG A 12 -11.73 8.58 -11.19
CA ARG A 12 -11.83 8.96 -9.77
C ARG A 12 -11.74 7.73 -8.86
N TRP A 13 -10.63 6.99 -8.92
CA TRP A 13 -10.24 6.01 -7.88
C TRP A 13 -9.24 6.64 -6.89
N PRO A 14 -9.10 6.11 -5.67
CA PRO A 14 -8.78 6.89 -4.48
C PRO A 14 -7.30 7.30 -4.56
N ALA A 15 -7.05 8.60 -4.72
CA ALA A 15 -5.71 9.15 -4.65
C ALA A 15 -5.34 9.39 -3.18
N GLY A 16 -5.30 8.33 -2.38
CA GLY A 16 -4.49 8.34 -1.17
C GLY A 16 -3.03 8.15 -1.59
N THR A 17 -2.09 8.82 -0.93
CA THR A 17 -0.72 8.29 -0.89
C THR A 17 -0.79 6.87 -0.33
N VAL A 18 -0.17 5.89 -0.98
CA VAL A 18 -0.07 4.53 -0.42
C VAL A 18 0.51 4.68 0.98
N GLU A 19 -0.28 4.35 1.98
CA GLU A 19 0.11 4.51 3.37
C GLU A 19 1.34 3.62 3.61
N LYS A 20 2.41 4.24 4.09
CA LYS A 20 3.63 3.51 4.44
C LYS A 20 3.33 2.67 5.68
N LEU A 21 3.54 1.38 5.58
CA LEU A 21 3.32 0.39 6.64
C LEU A 21 4.57 -0.50 6.75
N PRO A 22 4.81 -1.13 7.92
CA PRO A 22 5.88 -2.11 8.03
C PRO A 22 5.68 -3.25 7.02
N GLU A 23 6.79 -3.77 6.50
CA GLU A 23 6.78 -4.94 5.63
C GLU A 23 6.63 -6.20 6.47
N VAL A 24 5.45 -6.82 6.34
CA VAL A 24 5.02 -7.95 7.15
C VAL A 24 4.46 -9.06 6.25
N GLY A 25 4.76 -10.30 6.59
CA GLY A 25 4.21 -11.51 5.98
C GLY A 25 2.76 -11.77 6.40
N ALA A 26 2.14 -12.80 5.83
CA ALA A 26 0.74 -13.15 6.08
C ALA A 26 0.45 -13.56 7.55
N ASP A 27 1.47 -14.04 8.25
CA ASP A 27 1.45 -14.45 9.66
C ASP A 27 2.01 -13.34 10.58
N GLY A 28 2.20 -12.13 10.05
CA GLY A 28 2.77 -10.99 10.76
C GLY A 28 4.29 -11.00 10.87
N ALA A 29 5.00 -12.00 10.32
CA ALA A 29 6.46 -12.04 10.39
C ALA A 29 7.11 -10.83 9.73
N THR A 30 8.08 -10.22 10.40
CA THR A 30 8.92 -9.16 9.81
C THR A 30 10.17 -9.74 9.17
N ALA A 31 10.96 -8.90 8.50
CA ALA A 31 12.28 -9.29 8.00
C ALA A 31 13.28 -9.63 9.13
N ILE A 32 12.97 -9.32 10.39
CA ILE A 32 13.78 -9.68 11.55
C ILE A 32 13.16 -10.94 12.18
N PRO A 33 13.84 -12.11 12.08
CA PRO A 33 13.31 -13.35 12.61
C PRO A 33 13.00 -13.24 14.11
N GLY A 34 11.81 -13.65 14.51
CA GLY A 34 11.35 -13.60 15.90
C GLY A 34 10.63 -12.31 16.31
N ILE A 35 10.48 -11.34 15.40
CA ILE A 35 9.59 -10.18 15.57
C ILE A 35 8.39 -10.32 14.63
N ARG A 36 7.19 -10.17 15.19
CA ARG A 36 5.92 -10.17 14.46
C ARG A 36 5.13 -8.89 14.70
N VAL A 37 4.37 -8.44 13.71
CA VAL A 37 3.46 -7.28 13.80
C VAL A 37 2.04 -7.77 13.57
N VAL A 38 1.10 -7.34 14.41
CA VAL A 38 -0.30 -7.80 14.41
C VAL A 38 -1.29 -6.65 14.47
N GLY A 39 -2.57 -6.95 14.28
CA GLY A 39 -3.65 -5.96 14.27
C GLY A 39 -3.66 -5.10 13.01
N ASP A 40 -4.13 -3.87 13.15
CA ASP A 40 -4.30 -2.89 12.06
C ASP A 40 -3.05 -2.64 11.20
N LEU A 41 -1.86 -2.83 11.75
CA LEU A 41 -0.61 -2.64 11.02
C LEU A 41 -0.28 -3.82 10.10
N ALA A 42 -0.93 -4.97 10.31
CA ALA A 42 -0.77 -6.17 9.50
C ALA A 42 -1.78 -6.28 8.34
N GLY A 43 -2.82 -5.44 8.31
CA GLY A 43 -3.84 -5.52 7.25
C GLY A 43 -5.10 -4.71 7.53
N ILE A 44 -6.24 -5.39 7.43
CA ILE A 44 -7.56 -4.74 7.50
C ILE A 44 -7.91 -4.44 8.97
N PRO A 45 -8.24 -3.19 9.33
CA PRO A 45 -8.50 -2.77 10.70
C PRO A 45 -9.91 -3.14 11.18
N LEU A 46 -10.22 -4.44 11.22
CA LEU A 46 -11.48 -4.93 11.80
C LEU A 46 -11.22 -5.68 13.09
N LEU A 47 -12.17 -5.55 14.02
CA LEU A 47 -12.07 -6.09 15.37
C LEU A 47 -11.70 -7.59 15.39
N LYS A 48 -12.41 -8.40 14.60
CA LYS A 48 -12.18 -9.85 14.50
C LYS A 48 -10.82 -10.20 13.86
N PHE A 49 -10.40 -9.46 12.83
CA PHE A 49 -9.08 -9.66 12.22
C PHE A 49 -7.96 -9.26 13.18
N SER A 50 -8.14 -8.20 13.97
CA SER A 50 -7.16 -7.80 14.98
C SER A 50 -6.98 -8.87 16.04
N ALA A 51 -8.06 -9.49 16.53
CA ALA A 51 -7.96 -10.61 17.46
C ALA A 51 -7.31 -11.86 16.84
N ASP A 52 -7.74 -12.23 15.62
CA ASP A 52 -7.25 -13.41 14.90
C ASP A 52 -5.74 -13.33 14.63
N THR A 53 -5.25 -12.17 14.17
CA THR A 53 -3.82 -11.97 13.91
C THR A 53 -2.97 -12.09 15.17
N GLY A 54 -3.47 -11.60 16.32
CA GLY A 54 -2.79 -11.75 17.62
C GLY A 54 -2.62 -13.22 18.02
N ALA A 55 -3.71 -13.99 17.99
CA ALA A 55 -3.68 -15.41 18.35
C ALA A 55 -2.81 -16.23 17.37
N ARG A 56 -2.98 -16.01 16.05
CA ARG A 56 -2.19 -16.71 15.03
C ARG A 56 -0.70 -16.42 15.13
N ALA A 57 -0.30 -15.21 15.51
CA ALA A 57 1.11 -14.87 15.69
C ALA A 57 1.76 -15.74 16.78
N VAL A 58 1.07 -15.98 17.90
CA VAL A 58 1.57 -16.89 18.95
C VAL A 58 1.62 -18.33 18.46
N GLN A 59 0.58 -18.80 17.78
CA GLN A 59 0.56 -20.15 17.20
C GLN A 59 1.69 -20.36 16.19
N ALA A 60 2.04 -19.33 15.41
CA ALA A 60 3.16 -19.35 14.50
C ALA A 60 4.50 -19.40 15.26
N ILE A 61 4.68 -18.59 16.30
CA ILE A 61 5.87 -18.60 17.17
C ILE A 61 6.12 -20.00 17.75
N LEU A 62 5.07 -20.69 18.22
CA LEU A 62 5.19 -22.04 18.76
C LEU A 62 5.67 -23.07 17.72
N ARG A 63 5.46 -22.80 16.43
CA ARG A 63 5.88 -23.65 15.31
C ARG A 63 7.22 -23.21 14.71
N GLU A 64 7.82 -22.13 15.20
CA GLU A 64 9.08 -21.63 14.66
C GLU A 64 10.25 -22.56 14.99
N PRO A 65 11.06 -22.94 13.98
CA PRO A 65 12.31 -23.64 14.22
C PRO A 65 13.21 -22.81 15.14
N GLY A 66 13.67 -23.42 16.23
CA GLY A 66 14.59 -22.79 17.19
C GLY A 66 13.92 -21.97 18.30
N PHE A 67 12.59 -21.88 18.36
CA PHE A 67 11.92 -21.36 19.55
C PHE A 67 11.85 -22.43 20.63
N ARG A 68 12.40 -22.13 21.81
CA ARG A 68 12.33 -23.01 23.00
C ARG A 68 11.88 -22.17 24.21
N PRO A 69 10.71 -22.44 24.83
CA PRO A 69 10.29 -21.71 26.03
C PRO A 69 11.16 -22.04 27.27
N GLY A 70 11.19 -21.17 28.29
CA GLY A 70 11.90 -21.37 29.57
C GLY A 70 13.17 -20.51 29.81
N GLY A 71 13.96 -20.79 30.85
CA GLY A 71 15.19 -20.05 31.18
C GLY A 71 14.96 -18.76 32.01
N ASP A 72 15.77 -17.71 31.80
CA ASP A 72 15.70 -16.46 32.60
C ASP A 72 15.03 -15.27 31.90
N THR A 73 14.82 -15.34 30.57
CA THR A 73 14.22 -14.26 29.76
C THR A 73 12.78 -14.56 29.35
N LEU A 74 11.96 -13.53 29.11
CA LEU A 74 10.59 -13.75 28.64
C LEU A 74 10.59 -14.60 27.36
N ASP A 75 9.67 -15.55 27.27
CA ASP A 75 9.46 -16.29 26.03
C ASP A 75 8.87 -15.36 24.96
N LEU A 76 7.99 -14.45 25.39
CA LEU A 76 7.30 -13.51 24.52
C LEU A 76 7.10 -12.15 25.20
N ALA A 77 7.51 -11.07 24.54
CA ALA A 77 7.07 -9.72 24.87
C ALA A 77 5.99 -9.27 23.90
N ILE A 78 4.91 -8.67 24.42
CA ILE A 78 3.80 -8.15 23.63
C ILE A 78 3.74 -6.64 23.84
N ILE A 79 3.93 -5.86 22.79
CA ILE A 79 3.96 -4.39 22.84
C ILE A 79 2.61 -3.86 22.33
N GLY A 80 1.79 -3.36 23.24
CA GLY A 80 0.44 -2.86 23.02
C GLY A 80 -0.62 -3.77 23.64
N ALA A 81 -1.49 -3.22 24.47
CA ALA A 81 -2.63 -3.88 25.11
C ALA A 81 -3.96 -3.56 24.41
N GLY A 82 -3.92 -3.42 23.09
CA GLY A 82 -5.12 -3.41 22.25
C GLY A 82 -5.71 -4.82 22.07
N VAL A 83 -6.74 -4.92 21.23
CA VAL A 83 -7.43 -6.20 20.95
C VAL A 83 -6.46 -7.28 20.48
N SER A 84 -5.58 -6.97 19.52
CA SER A 84 -4.60 -7.91 19.00
C SER A 84 -3.56 -8.34 20.04
N GLY A 85 -3.13 -7.42 20.91
CA GLY A 85 -2.18 -7.69 21.97
C GLY A 85 -2.75 -8.57 23.07
N ILE A 86 -3.98 -8.29 23.53
CA ILE A 86 -4.65 -9.13 24.52
C ILE A 86 -5.04 -10.50 23.93
N ALA A 87 -5.44 -10.57 22.66
CA ALA A 87 -5.68 -11.85 22.00
C ALA A 87 -4.39 -12.70 21.93
N ALA A 88 -3.24 -12.08 21.63
CA ALA A 88 -1.94 -12.75 21.70
C ALA A 88 -1.61 -13.20 23.14
N ALA A 89 -1.87 -12.37 24.14
CA ALA A 89 -1.61 -12.71 25.54
C ALA A 89 -2.47 -13.90 26.03
N LEU A 90 -3.75 -13.95 25.63
CA LEU A 90 -4.64 -15.09 25.91
C LEU A 90 -4.10 -16.39 25.30
N GLU A 91 -3.64 -16.35 24.04
CA GLU A 91 -3.08 -17.52 23.37
C GLU A 91 -1.73 -17.92 23.97
N ALA A 92 -0.90 -16.95 24.37
CA ALA A 92 0.38 -17.19 25.05
C ALA A 92 0.18 -17.86 26.42
N LYS A 93 -0.83 -17.41 27.18
CA LYS A 93 -1.23 -18.03 28.45
C LYS A 93 -1.70 -19.47 28.25
N LYS A 94 -2.55 -19.71 27.25
CA LYS A 94 -3.02 -21.05 26.89
C LYS A 94 -1.85 -21.99 26.55
N ALA A 95 -0.80 -21.47 25.93
CA ALA A 95 0.40 -22.21 25.58
C ALA A 95 1.43 -22.35 26.71
N GLY A 96 1.18 -21.80 27.90
CA GLY A 96 2.09 -21.87 29.05
C GLY A 96 3.38 -21.07 28.87
N LEU A 97 3.39 -20.04 28.01
CA LEU A 97 4.57 -19.21 27.79
C LEU A 97 4.77 -18.21 28.94
N ARG A 98 6.03 -17.90 29.29
CA ARG A 98 6.33 -16.76 30.15
C ARG A 98 6.30 -15.47 29.31
N PHE A 99 5.27 -14.65 29.48
CA PHE A 99 5.10 -13.43 28.69
C PHE A 99 4.81 -12.20 29.54
N GLN A 100 5.01 -11.02 28.95
CA GLN A 100 4.60 -9.73 29.53
C GLN A 100 3.99 -8.85 28.43
N VAL A 101 2.86 -8.20 28.75
CA VAL A 101 2.24 -7.17 27.91
C VAL A 101 2.71 -5.80 28.40
N PHE A 102 3.12 -4.94 27.48
CA PHE A 102 3.53 -3.55 27.73
C PHE A 102 2.55 -2.60 27.05
N GLU A 103 2.05 -1.60 27.76
CA GLU A 103 1.09 -0.62 27.25
C GLU A 103 1.54 0.80 27.57
N ALA A 104 1.40 1.73 26.63
CA ALA A 104 1.88 3.10 26.79
C ALA A 104 0.88 4.01 27.52
N VAL A 105 -0.44 3.76 27.38
CA VAL A 105 -1.49 4.67 27.89
C VAL A 105 -2.52 3.93 28.74
N GLN A 106 -3.28 3.01 28.14
CA GLN A 106 -4.27 2.19 28.84
C GLN A 106 -4.69 0.98 28.00
N PRO A 107 -5.13 -0.14 28.62
CA PRO A 107 -5.70 -1.27 27.89
C PRO A 107 -6.85 -0.84 26.99
N PHE A 108 -6.93 -1.43 25.79
CA PHE A 108 -7.97 -1.15 24.80
C PHE A 108 -8.14 0.34 24.44
N SER A 109 -7.08 1.16 24.57
CA SER A 109 -7.11 2.60 24.32
C SER A 109 -7.84 3.00 23.03
N THR A 110 -7.66 2.26 21.93
CA THR A 110 -8.39 2.50 20.67
C THR A 110 -9.92 2.45 20.84
N ILE A 111 -10.43 1.44 21.55
CA ILE A 111 -11.87 1.22 21.79
C ILE A 111 -12.37 2.13 22.90
N ALA A 112 -11.59 2.34 23.96
CA ALA A 112 -11.91 3.29 25.02
C ALA A 112 -12.09 4.72 24.45
N ASN A 113 -11.26 5.08 23.46
CA ASN A 113 -11.35 6.32 22.70
C ASN A 113 -12.33 6.24 21.52
N PHE A 114 -13.14 5.18 21.42
CA PHE A 114 -14.35 5.28 20.62
C PHE A 114 -15.37 6.17 21.33
N PRO A 115 -16.33 6.73 20.60
CA PRO A 115 -17.28 7.64 21.23
C PRO A 115 -18.47 6.94 21.86
N LYS A 116 -19.14 7.66 22.76
CA LYS A 116 -20.13 7.07 23.66
C LYS A 116 -21.30 6.52 22.87
N GLY A 117 -21.73 5.30 23.18
CA GLY A 117 -22.85 4.64 22.49
C GLY A 117 -22.58 4.28 21.03
N LYS A 118 -21.32 4.33 20.57
CA LYS A 118 -20.97 3.96 19.19
C LYS A 118 -21.40 2.52 18.90
N PRO A 119 -22.23 2.28 17.86
CA PRO A 119 -22.55 0.94 17.40
C PRO A 119 -21.29 0.22 16.92
N ILE A 120 -21.10 -1.01 17.39
CA ILE A 120 -20.00 -1.89 17.03
C ILE A 120 -20.55 -2.94 16.06
N TYR A 121 -20.03 -2.90 14.83
CA TYR A 121 -20.32 -3.91 13.84
C TYR A 121 -19.17 -4.92 13.77
N THR A 122 -19.45 -6.16 14.14
CA THR A 122 -18.45 -7.23 14.18
C THR A 122 -18.31 -7.93 12.82
N TYR A 123 -18.03 -7.18 11.76
CA TYR A 123 -17.75 -7.74 10.43
C TYR A 123 -16.36 -8.42 10.40
N PRO A 124 -16.22 -9.53 9.66
CA PRO A 124 -17.26 -10.33 9.02
C PRO A 124 -18.10 -11.10 10.06
N THR A 125 -19.43 -11.14 9.91
CA THR A 125 -20.33 -11.83 10.86
C THR A 125 -20.01 -13.31 10.98
N ASP A 126 -19.73 -13.98 9.87
CA ASP A 126 -19.48 -15.44 9.82
C ASP A 126 -18.06 -15.83 10.25
N MET A 127 -17.17 -14.84 10.46
CA MET A 127 -15.81 -15.11 10.90
C MET A 127 -15.78 -15.40 12.40
N THR A 128 -15.19 -16.53 12.76
CA THR A 128 -14.76 -16.80 14.14
C THR A 128 -13.25 -16.54 14.23
N PRO A 129 -12.79 -15.55 15.03
CA PRO A 129 -11.37 -15.28 15.17
C PRO A 129 -10.66 -16.46 15.85
N ALA A 130 -9.40 -16.72 15.45
CA ALA A 130 -8.55 -17.65 16.18
C ALA A 130 -8.36 -17.23 17.65
N GLY A 131 -8.11 -18.22 18.52
CA GLY A 131 -7.91 -18.00 19.96
C GLY A 131 -9.22 -17.94 20.76
N GLN A 132 -9.10 -17.48 22.02
CA GLN A 132 -10.20 -17.49 23.00
C GLN A 132 -11.03 -16.19 23.03
N MET A 133 -10.51 -15.09 22.47
CA MET A 133 -11.19 -13.80 22.55
C MET A 133 -12.51 -13.80 21.77
N ARG A 134 -13.59 -13.31 22.38
CA ARG A 134 -14.93 -13.23 21.77
C ARG A 134 -15.48 -11.81 21.85
N PHE A 135 -16.43 -11.51 20.97
CA PHE A 135 -17.08 -10.21 20.83
C PHE A 135 -18.58 -10.42 20.65
N ARG A 136 -19.39 -9.99 21.61
CA ARG A 136 -20.86 -10.10 21.57
C ARG A 136 -21.53 -8.74 21.65
N ALA A 137 -20.89 -7.76 22.28
CA ALA A 137 -21.44 -6.43 22.44
C ALA A 137 -21.64 -5.70 21.09
N SER A 138 -22.78 -5.03 20.98
CA SER A 138 -23.18 -4.22 19.83
C SER A 138 -22.91 -2.73 20.02
N VAL A 139 -22.46 -2.31 21.20
CA VAL A 139 -22.12 -0.91 21.54
C VAL A 139 -20.78 -0.84 22.27
N LYS A 140 -20.10 0.31 22.16
CA LYS A 140 -18.75 0.53 22.71
C LYS A 140 -18.61 0.15 24.19
N GLU A 141 -19.48 0.66 25.07
CA GLU A 141 -19.33 0.52 26.52
C GLU A 141 -19.38 -0.95 26.91
N ALA A 142 -20.43 -1.65 26.46
CA ALA A 142 -20.58 -3.08 26.67
C ALA A 142 -19.40 -3.87 26.06
N LEU A 143 -18.86 -3.44 24.91
CA LEU A 143 -17.68 -4.07 24.31
C LEU A 143 -16.45 -3.86 25.19
N LEU A 144 -16.22 -2.64 25.67
CA LEU A 144 -15.07 -2.34 26.52
C LEU A 144 -15.12 -3.15 27.82
N ASP A 145 -16.29 -3.21 28.46
CA ASP A 145 -16.53 -4.02 29.65
C ASP A 145 -16.33 -5.52 29.37
N GLU A 146 -16.83 -6.02 28.24
CA GLU A 146 -16.64 -7.42 27.80
C GLU A 146 -15.15 -7.76 27.62
N LEU A 147 -14.37 -6.86 26.99
CA LEU A 147 -12.95 -7.07 26.74
C LEU A 147 -12.12 -6.98 28.02
N GLU A 148 -12.46 -6.03 28.90
CA GLU A 148 -11.81 -5.86 30.18
C GLU A 148 -12.11 -7.04 31.12
N ALA A 149 -13.35 -7.55 31.12
CA ALA A 149 -13.72 -8.76 31.85
C ALA A 149 -12.92 -9.98 31.35
N GLN A 150 -12.78 -10.17 30.03
CA GLN A 150 -11.96 -11.24 29.46
C GLN A 150 -10.48 -11.12 29.88
N ARG A 151 -9.91 -9.91 29.85
CA ARG A 151 -8.53 -9.64 30.28
C ARG A 151 -8.32 -9.98 31.77
N ARG A 152 -9.20 -9.49 32.64
CA ARG A 152 -9.12 -9.68 34.10
C ARG A 152 -9.35 -11.13 34.50
N THR A 153 -10.33 -11.81 33.89
CA THR A 153 -10.58 -13.24 34.12
C THR A 153 -9.37 -14.08 33.73
N ALA A 154 -8.64 -13.66 32.69
CA ALA A 154 -7.39 -14.27 32.30
C ALA A 154 -6.17 -13.83 33.13
N GLY A 155 -6.32 -12.93 34.11
CA GLY A 155 -5.23 -12.43 34.96
C GLY A 155 -4.08 -11.79 34.15
N ILE A 156 -4.38 -11.18 33.01
CA ILE A 156 -3.38 -10.52 32.16
C ILE A 156 -3.30 -9.06 32.57
N GLU A 157 -2.29 -8.68 33.36
CA GLU A 157 -2.03 -7.29 33.76
C GLU A 157 -0.91 -6.66 32.91
N PRO A 158 -1.23 -5.68 32.04
CA PRO A 158 -0.21 -4.96 31.27
C PRO A 158 0.66 -4.08 32.17
N VAL A 159 1.96 -4.04 31.88
CA VAL A 159 2.90 -3.09 32.49
C VAL A 159 2.80 -1.77 31.73
N MET A 160 2.54 -0.69 32.46
CA MET A 160 2.42 0.66 31.90
C MET A 160 3.82 1.22 31.56
N LEU A 161 4.27 0.97 30.34
CA LEU A 161 5.58 1.36 29.82
C LEU A 161 5.52 1.54 28.31
N ARG A 162 5.95 2.71 27.82
CA ARG A 162 6.15 2.96 26.38
C ARG A 162 7.48 2.32 25.93
N ILE A 163 7.40 1.44 24.94
CA ILE A 163 8.57 0.83 24.32
C ILE A 163 9.03 1.67 23.13
N GLU A 164 10.26 2.20 23.19
CA GLU A 164 10.81 3.12 22.19
C GLU A 164 11.52 2.41 21.02
N LYS A 165 12.10 1.23 21.26
CA LYS A 165 12.82 0.43 20.24
C LYS A 165 12.89 -1.04 20.63
N ILE A 166 13.12 -1.90 19.64
CA ILE A 166 13.49 -3.31 19.82
C ILE A 166 14.91 -3.50 19.29
N GLU A 167 15.79 -4.09 20.10
CA GLU A 167 17.19 -4.33 19.73
C GLU A 167 17.53 -5.82 19.90
N ARG A 168 18.15 -6.44 18.88
CA ARG A 168 18.57 -7.84 18.96
C ARG A 168 19.92 -7.93 19.67
N ILE A 169 19.99 -8.72 20.75
CA ILE A 169 21.21 -9.01 21.51
C ILE A 169 21.39 -10.52 21.56
N GLY A 170 22.29 -11.05 20.74
CA GLY A 170 22.43 -12.50 20.53
C GLY A 170 21.15 -13.11 19.97
N ASP A 171 20.58 -14.08 20.69
CA ASP A 171 19.34 -14.78 20.31
C ASP A 171 18.06 -14.23 20.96
N VAL A 172 18.19 -13.15 21.73
CA VAL A 172 17.05 -12.47 22.39
C VAL A 172 16.93 -11.03 21.92
N PHE A 173 15.81 -10.41 22.27
CA PHE A 173 15.50 -9.02 22.03
C PHE A 173 15.47 -8.27 23.35
N GLN A 174 16.15 -7.13 23.40
CA GLN A 174 16.00 -6.15 24.46
C GLN A 174 14.99 -5.09 24.01
N ILE A 175 13.94 -4.90 24.81
CA ILE A 175 12.87 -3.93 24.53
C ILE A 175 12.84 -2.78 25.54
N ALA A 176 13.41 -2.98 26.73
CA ALA A 176 13.67 -1.95 27.72
C ALA A 176 14.97 -2.31 28.45
N PRO A 177 15.61 -1.39 29.21
CA PRO A 177 16.92 -1.64 29.83
C PRO A 177 17.02 -2.96 30.61
N THR A 178 15.94 -3.36 31.28
CA THR A 178 15.87 -4.58 32.10
C THR A 178 14.98 -5.68 31.52
N VAL A 179 14.42 -5.48 30.32
CA VAL A 179 13.44 -6.41 29.74
C VAL A 179 14.00 -7.07 28.49
N ARG A 180 14.15 -8.40 28.58
CA ARG A 180 14.61 -9.26 27.49
C ARG A 180 13.58 -10.33 27.17
N ALA A 181 13.37 -10.59 25.88
CA ALA A 181 12.44 -11.59 25.38
C ALA A 181 13.00 -12.35 24.18
N LYS A 182 12.70 -13.64 24.05
CA LYS A 182 13.09 -14.45 22.88
C LYS A 182 12.32 -14.08 21.62
N ARG A 183 11.06 -13.66 21.78
CA ARG A 183 10.17 -13.25 20.70
C ARG A 183 9.43 -11.98 21.08
N VAL A 184 9.08 -11.19 20.06
CA VAL A 184 8.36 -9.93 20.24
C VAL A 184 7.17 -9.87 19.30
N ILE A 185 5.99 -9.59 19.84
CA ILE A 185 4.80 -9.20 19.07
C ILE A 185 4.59 -7.70 19.23
N VAL A 186 4.53 -6.99 18.11
CA VAL A 186 4.20 -5.56 18.03
C VAL A 186 2.72 -5.42 17.69
N ALA A 187 1.94 -5.00 18.68
CA ALA A 187 0.48 -4.85 18.65
C ALA A 187 0.03 -3.39 18.92
N ILE A 188 0.86 -2.42 18.56
CA ILE A 188 0.64 -0.98 18.85
C ILE A 188 -0.46 -0.32 17.99
N GLY A 189 -0.94 -0.99 16.94
CA GLY A 189 -1.99 -0.49 16.05
C GLY A 189 -1.63 0.83 15.36
N ARG A 190 -2.65 1.51 14.82
CA ARG A 190 -2.51 2.79 14.09
C ARG A 190 -3.05 3.99 14.87
N SER A 191 -3.82 3.75 15.93
CA SER A 191 -4.70 4.76 16.52
C SER A 191 -4.01 5.71 17.51
N GLY A 192 -2.76 5.43 17.91
CA GLY A 192 -2.05 6.22 18.93
C GLY A 192 -1.41 7.52 18.43
N ASN A 193 -1.07 7.64 17.14
CA ASN A 193 -0.34 8.80 16.63
C ASN A 193 -1.23 9.67 15.72
N TYR A 194 -1.66 10.82 16.24
CA TYR A 194 -2.31 11.86 15.45
C TYR A 194 -1.24 12.75 14.81
N ARG A 195 -1.55 13.31 13.63
CA ARG A 195 -0.71 14.37 13.07
C ARG A 195 -0.79 15.60 13.96
N LYS A 196 0.37 16.17 14.28
CA LYS A 196 0.51 17.42 15.03
C LYS A 196 0.48 18.62 14.10
N LEU A 197 -0.06 19.74 14.58
CA LEU A 197 0.03 21.06 13.99
C LEU A 197 1.44 21.64 14.12
N ASN A 198 2.17 21.24 15.18
CA ASN A 198 3.48 21.77 15.55
C ASN A 198 3.45 23.28 15.79
N VAL A 199 2.44 23.73 16.55
CA VAL A 199 2.26 25.14 16.93
C VAL A 199 2.32 25.29 18.46
N PRO A 200 2.72 26.47 18.98
CA PRO A 200 2.66 26.71 20.41
C PRO A 200 1.23 26.54 20.95
N GLY A 201 1.11 25.85 22.09
CA GLY A 201 -0.16 25.59 22.78
C GLY A 201 -0.98 24.41 22.25
N GLU A 202 -0.46 23.63 21.30
CA GLU A 202 -1.12 22.39 20.84
C GLU A 202 -1.32 21.35 21.95
N GLU A 203 -0.52 21.39 23.01
CA GLU A 203 -0.57 20.43 24.12
C GLU A 203 -1.58 20.82 25.22
N LEU A 204 -2.38 21.89 25.04
CA LEU A 204 -3.40 22.32 26.01
C LEU A 204 -4.58 21.33 26.07
N ASP A 205 -5.18 21.17 27.24
CA ASP A 205 -6.30 20.23 27.50
C ASP A 205 -7.56 20.49 26.65
N LYS A 206 -7.67 21.68 26.04
CA LYS A 206 -8.75 22.06 25.11
C LYS A 206 -8.53 21.56 23.68
N VAL A 207 -7.40 20.91 23.38
CA VAL A 207 -7.05 20.43 22.05
C VAL A 207 -7.35 18.94 21.93
N TYR A 208 -8.27 18.60 21.04
CA TYR A 208 -8.75 17.25 20.82
C TYR A 208 -8.46 16.78 19.40
N HIS A 209 -8.09 15.53 19.22
CA HIS A 209 -7.88 14.92 17.90
C HIS A 209 -9.05 14.03 17.46
N ARG A 210 -10.16 14.07 18.20
CA ARG A 210 -11.40 13.32 17.97
C ARG A 210 -12.58 14.05 18.61
N LEU A 211 -13.75 13.97 17.96
CA LEU A 211 -15.01 14.41 18.54
C LEU A 211 -15.69 13.22 19.21
N TYR A 212 -16.02 13.36 20.50
CA TYR A 212 -16.68 12.31 21.28
C TYR A 212 -18.20 12.52 21.33
N ASP A 213 -18.67 13.61 21.95
CA ASP A 213 -20.07 14.00 21.96
C ASP A 213 -20.20 15.48 21.56
N PRO A 214 -20.81 15.80 20.41
CA PRO A 214 -20.97 17.19 20.00
C PRO A 214 -21.89 17.99 20.93
N LYS A 215 -22.80 17.36 21.68
CA LYS A 215 -23.75 18.04 22.57
C LYS A 215 -23.06 18.74 23.75
N GLU A 216 -21.90 18.23 24.18
CA GLU A 216 -21.09 18.85 25.25
C GLU A 216 -20.52 20.22 24.86
N TYR A 217 -20.62 20.59 23.59
CA TYR A 217 -20.05 21.82 23.03
C TYR A 217 -21.12 22.82 22.57
N ALA A 218 -22.40 22.59 22.90
CA ALA A 218 -23.46 23.56 22.65
C ALA A 218 -23.12 24.92 23.27
N GLY A 219 -23.28 26.00 22.50
CA GLY A 219 -22.95 27.38 22.91
C GLY A 219 -21.46 27.72 22.96
N LYS A 220 -20.54 26.77 22.74
CA LYS A 220 -19.08 27.00 22.80
C LYS A 220 -18.50 27.44 21.46
N GLN A 221 -17.42 28.22 21.51
CA GLN A 221 -16.59 28.63 20.36
C GLN A 221 -15.61 27.50 20.00
N CYS A 222 -15.92 26.76 18.94
CA CYS A 222 -15.17 25.58 18.52
C CYS A 222 -14.33 25.88 17.27
N LEU A 223 -13.04 25.56 17.29
CA LEU A 223 -12.20 25.56 16.08
C LEU A 223 -12.05 24.13 15.58
N VAL A 224 -12.34 23.86 14.32
CA VAL A 224 -12.04 22.58 13.65
C VAL A 224 -10.94 22.82 12.63
N VAL A 225 -9.89 22.02 12.66
CA VAL A 225 -8.74 22.14 11.76
C VAL A 225 -8.66 20.93 10.83
N GLY A 226 -8.79 21.16 9.53
CA GLY A 226 -8.68 20.12 8.50
C GLY A 226 -9.69 20.30 7.36
N GLY A 227 -9.53 19.51 6.29
CA GLY A 227 -10.41 19.58 5.12
C GLY A 227 -10.76 18.22 4.52
N GLY A 228 -10.57 17.14 5.28
CA GLY A 228 -11.07 15.80 4.94
C GLY A 228 -12.42 15.52 5.59
N ASP A 229 -13.02 14.37 5.27
CA ASP A 229 -14.36 14.01 5.78
C ASP A 229 -14.46 14.07 7.30
N SER A 230 -13.42 13.65 8.04
CA SER A 230 -13.37 13.78 9.50
C SER A 230 -13.58 15.21 10.00
N ALA A 231 -12.98 16.19 9.32
CA ALA A 231 -13.08 17.59 9.72
C ALA A 231 -14.48 18.14 9.40
N LEU A 232 -15.01 17.81 8.21
CA LEU A 232 -16.35 18.28 7.80
C LEU A 232 -17.45 17.65 8.65
N GLU A 233 -17.41 16.33 8.87
CA GLU A 233 -18.38 15.65 9.74
C GLU A 233 -18.32 16.21 11.17
N THR A 234 -17.13 16.58 11.68
CA THR A 234 -16.97 17.20 13.01
C THR A 234 -17.65 18.57 13.04
N ALA A 235 -17.38 19.39 12.03
CA ALA A 235 -17.93 20.73 11.94
C ALA A 235 -19.47 20.72 11.82
N ILE A 236 -20.02 19.81 11.01
CA ILE A 236 -21.47 19.61 10.89
C ILE A 236 -22.06 19.19 12.23
N ALA A 237 -21.51 18.14 12.86
CA ALA A 237 -22.04 17.61 14.11
C ALA A 237 -22.05 18.65 15.25
N LEU A 238 -20.99 19.46 15.36
CA LEU A 238 -20.90 20.54 16.34
C LEU A 238 -21.90 21.66 16.05
N ALA A 239 -21.99 22.13 14.80
CA ALA A 239 -22.90 23.22 14.42
C ALA A 239 -24.37 22.83 14.66
N VAL A 240 -24.75 21.61 14.29
CA VAL A 240 -26.10 21.07 14.49
C VAL A 240 -26.43 20.87 15.98
N SER A 241 -25.42 20.68 16.82
CA SER A 241 -25.58 20.58 18.28
C SER A 241 -25.57 21.94 18.98
N GLY A 242 -25.59 23.05 18.24
CA GLY A 242 -25.65 24.40 18.80
C GLY A 242 -24.30 25.05 19.11
N ALA A 243 -23.18 24.49 18.63
CA ALA A 243 -21.86 25.10 18.80
C ALA A 243 -21.58 26.19 17.74
N HIS A 244 -20.70 27.14 18.08
CA HIS A 244 -20.20 28.16 17.14
C HIS A 244 -18.89 27.69 16.54
N VAL A 245 -18.93 27.19 15.30
CA VAL A 245 -17.82 26.47 14.68
C VAL A 245 -17.08 27.34 13.69
N THR A 246 -15.76 27.46 13.85
CA THR A 246 -14.86 27.94 12.79
C THR A 246 -14.11 26.75 12.20
N LEU A 247 -14.21 26.51 10.90
CA LEU A 247 -13.49 25.46 10.17
C LEU A 247 -12.32 26.06 9.40
N SER A 248 -11.09 25.82 9.86
CA SER A 248 -9.86 26.26 9.21
C SER A 248 -9.27 25.15 8.33
N TYR A 249 -8.91 25.51 7.09
CA TYR A 249 -8.25 24.61 6.17
C TYR A 249 -7.17 25.31 5.35
N ARG A 250 -5.98 24.71 5.27
CA ARG A 250 -4.79 25.27 4.62
C ARG A 250 -4.90 25.56 3.12
N ASN A 251 -5.81 24.89 2.41
CA ASN A 251 -6.01 25.09 0.98
C ASN A 251 -7.20 26.02 0.74
N LYS A 252 -7.17 26.75 -0.39
CA LYS A 252 -8.25 27.66 -0.80
C LYS A 252 -9.57 26.95 -1.11
N GLU A 253 -9.52 25.66 -1.41
CA GLU A 253 -10.69 24.83 -1.72
C GLU A 253 -10.55 23.43 -1.11
N PHE A 254 -11.67 22.84 -0.70
CA PHE A 254 -11.70 21.46 -0.23
C PHE A 254 -11.29 20.50 -1.34
N SER A 255 -10.29 19.67 -1.05
CA SER A 255 -9.63 18.93 -2.11
C SER A 255 -10.51 17.78 -2.62
N ARG A 256 -11.11 16.98 -1.71
CA ARG A 256 -11.95 15.81 -2.00
C ARG A 256 -12.84 15.35 -0.80
N PRO A 257 -13.69 16.20 -0.22
CA PRO A 257 -14.70 15.72 0.72
C PRO A 257 -15.76 14.92 -0.04
N LYS A 258 -16.52 14.09 0.68
CA LYS A 258 -17.74 13.50 0.13
C LYS A 258 -18.71 14.60 -0.32
N PRO A 259 -19.34 14.44 -1.49
CA PRO A 259 -20.32 15.42 -1.99
C PRO A 259 -21.37 15.79 -0.93
N ASP A 260 -21.91 14.78 -0.25
CA ASP A 260 -22.94 14.93 0.78
C ASP A 260 -22.47 15.81 1.96
N ASN A 261 -21.21 15.64 2.39
CA ASN A 261 -20.63 16.45 3.47
C ASN A 261 -20.45 17.91 3.02
N LEU A 262 -20.07 18.13 1.77
CA LEU A 262 -19.90 19.47 1.23
C LEU A 262 -21.24 20.20 1.07
N GLU A 263 -22.27 19.48 0.62
CA GLU A 263 -23.63 20.01 0.51
C GLU A 263 -24.18 20.43 1.88
N LYS A 264 -24.01 19.58 2.91
CA LYS A 264 -24.39 19.91 4.29
C LYS A 264 -23.68 21.14 4.84
N ILE A 265 -22.37 21.28 4.60
CA ILE A 265 -21.61 22.49 4.96
C ILE A 265 -22.19 23.72 4.25
N GLN A 266 -22.50 23.64 2.96
CA GLN A 266 -23.07 24.75 2.20
C GLN A 266 -24.47 25.13 2.69
N MET A 267 -25.28 24.15 3.07
CA MET A 267 -26.60 24.37 3.66
C MET A 267 -26.47 25.12 4.99
N LEU A 268 -25.60 24.64 5.90
CA LEU A 268 -25.35 25.27 7.21
C LEU A 268 -24.77 26.69 7.12
N LEU A 269 -24.02 27.00 6.06
CA LEU A 269 -23.51 28.35 5.82
C LEU A 269 -24.61 29.33 5.37
N ARG A 270 -25.66 28.83 4.70
CA ARG A 270 -26.79 29.64 4.24
C ARG A 270 -27.85 29.78 5.33
N ASP A 271 -28.11 28.68 6.01
CA ASP A 271 -29.09 28.57 7.08
C ASP A 271 -28.53 27.69 8.20
N PRO A 272 -28.15 28.28 9.35
CA PRO A 272 -27.67 27.52 10.50
C PRO A 272 -28.69 26.54 11.08
N GLN A 273 -29.98 26.66 10.74
CA GLN A 273 -31.05 25.74 11.14
C GLN A 273 -31.39 24.70 10.07
N ALA A 274 -30.64 24.65 8.96
CA ALA A 274 -30.89 23.67 7.91
C ALA A 274 -30.89 22.25 8.48
N PRO A 275 -31.84 21.37 8.06
CA PRO A 275 -32.01 20.01 8.59
C PRO A 275 -30.89 19.11 8.08
N THR A 276 -29.68 19.34 8.57
CA THR A 276 -28.46 18.68 8.15
C THR A 276 -27.98 17.81 9.31
N GLY A 277 -28.00 16.50 9.12
CA GLY A 277 -27.54 15.53 10.10
C GLY A 277 -26.33 14.76 9.62
N VAL A 278 -25.50 14.26 10.53
CA VAL A 278 -24.52 13.21 10.20
C VAL A 278 -25.12 11.87 10.58
N GLU A 279 -26.03 11.31 9.78
CA GLU A 279 -26.75 10.08 10.13
C GLU A 279 -25.84 8.84 10.16
N HIS A 280 -24.88 8.79 9.24
CA HIS A 280 -23.90 7.72 9.12
C HIS A 280 -22.49 8.30 8.99
N PRO A 281 -21.85 8.66 10.11
CA PRO A 281 -20.51 9.20 10.07
C PRO A 281 -19.57 8.17 9.47
N THR A 282 -18.78 8.60 8.49
CA THR A 282 -17.94 7.68 7.73
C THR A 282 -16.48 7.74 8.12
N SER A 283 -16.10 8.81 8.81
CA SER A 283 -14.80 8.90 9.45
C SER A 283 -14.91 8.37 10.87
N GLU A 284 -14.03 7.47 11.30
CA GLU A 284 -14.00 7.04 12.71
C GLU A 284 -13.75 8.20 13.71
N ARG A 285 -13.31 9.38 13.26
CA ARG A 285 -13.04 10.54 14.12
C ARG A 285 -14.29 11.35 14.47
N VAL A 286 -15.41 11.03 13.81
CA VAL A 286 -16.74 11.58 14.03
C VAL A 286 -17.69 10.40 14.12
N THR A 287 -18.53 10.36 15.12
CA THR A 287 -18.96 9.04 15.63
C THR A 287 -20.33 9.07 16.25
N THR A 288 -20.83 10.27 16.49
CA THR A 288 -22.21 10.48 16.88
C THR A 288 -22.98 10.65 15.59
N ALA A 289 -23.90 9.72 15.34
CA ALA A 289 -24.92 9.94 14.36
C ALA A 289 -25.83 11.06 14.88
N MET A 290 -25.94 12.15 14.12
CA MET A 290 -26.81 13.27 14.47
C MET A 290 -27.91 13.34 13.42
N ASP A 291 -29.13 13.02 13.81
CA ASP A 291 -30.31 13.25 12.96
C ASP A 291 -30.73 14.71 13.05
N ALA A 292 -31.22 15.26 11.94
CA ALA A 292 -31.77 16.62 11.89
C ALA A 292 -32.89 16.84 12.93
N ALA A 293 -33.64 15.80 13.27
CA ALA A 293 -34.71 15.84 14.26
C ALA A 293 -34.23 16.04 15.72
N GLN A 294 -32.97 15.74 16.04
CA GLN A 294 -32.41 15.93 17.38
C GLN A 294 -31.90 17.37 17.64
N SER A 295 -31.91 18.23 16.60
CA SER A 295 -31.52 19.64 16.66
C SER A 295 -32.42 20.50 17.58
N GLY A 296 -33.67 20.08 17.82
CA GLY A 296 -34.71 20.90 18.46
C GLY A 296 -34.57 21.20 19.96
N SER A 297 -33.43 20.92 20.60
CA SER A 297 -33.25 21.11 22.06
C SER A 297 -32.29 22.24 22.44
N HIS A 298 -31.54 22.81 21.50
CA HIS A 298 -30.50 23.81 21.77
C HIS A 298 -30.64 25.03 20.84
N ALA A 299 -30.10 26.18 21.24
CA ALA A 299 -30.04 27.36 20.39
C ALA A 299 -29.25 27.05 19.09
N PRO A 300 -29.59 27.68 17.95
CA PRO A 300 -28.93 27.40 16.69
C PRO A 300 -27.43 27.71 16.76
N GLY A 301 -26.61 26.76 16.30
CA GLY A 301 -25.16 26.95 16.19
C GLY A 301 -24.79 27.86 15.03
N SER A 302 -23.50 27.95 14.72
CA SER A 302 -23.04 28.67 13.54
C SER A 302 -21.83 27.98 12.91
N LEU A 303 -21.60 28.24 11.63
CA LEU A 303 -20.45 27.74 10.91
C LEU A 303 -19.77 28.86 10.13
N ARG A 304 -18.47 29.05 10.37
CA ARG A 304 -17.60 29.98 9.63
C ARG A 304 -16.49 29.18 8.93
N LEU A 305 -16.27 29.42 7.64
CA LEU A 305 -15.14 28.83 6.91
C LEU A 305 -13.96 29.80 6.83
N MET A 306 -12.76 29.30 7.12
CA MET A 306 -11.49 30.01 6.92
C MET A 306 -10.57 29.18 6.02
N LEU A 307 -10.82 29.23 4.72
CA LEU A 307 -10.02 28.51 3.72
C LEU A 307 -8.72 29.27 3.40
N GLY A 308 -7.66 28.54 3.05
CA GLY A 308 -6.33 29.11 2.83
C GLY A 308 -5.64 29.58 4.11
N THR A 309 -6.11 29.18 5.29
CA THR A 309 -5.58 29.62 6.58
C THR A 309 -4.89 28.49 7.35
N GLN A 310 -3.97 28.83 8.24
CA GLN A 310 -3.29 27.90 9.13
C GLN A 310 -3.34 28.44 10.56
N VAL A 311 -3.46 27.53 11.52
CA VAL A 311 -3.30 27.87 12.94
C VAL A 311 -1.83 28.21 13.17
N LYS A 312 -1.55 29.34 13.84
CA LYS A 312 -0.20 29.77 14.21
C LYS A 312 0.09 29.53 15.70
N GLU A 313 -0.92 29.65 16.56
CA GLU A 313 -0.79 29.56 18.02
C GLU A 313 -2.15 29.20 18.64
N ILE A 314 -2.15 28.41 19.72
CA ILE A 314 -3.33 28.10 20.54
C ILE A 314 -3.09 28.63 21.96
N ARG A 315 -4.01 29.43 22.47
CA ARG A 315 -3.98 30.00 23.83
C ARG A 315 -5.14 29.44 24.66
N ALA A 316 -5.12 29.73 25.97
CA ALA A 316 -6.12 29.23 26.91
C ALA A 316 -7.56 29.61 26.51
N ASP A 317 -7.77 30.85 26.03
CA ASP A 317 -9.07 31.44 25.71
C ASP A 317 -9.24 31.84 24.23
N SER A 318 -8.17 31.69 23.43
CA SER A 318 -8.12 32.20 22.06
C SER A 318 -7.22 31.35 21.16
N VAL A 319 -7.36 31.53 19.84
CA VAL A 319 -6.53 30.86 18.82
C VAL A 319 -6.15 31.86 17.74
N VAL A 320 -4.92 31.77 17.25
CA VAL A 320 -4.42 32.61 16.14
C VAL A 320 -4.51 31.80 14.86
N VAL A 321 -5.37 32.22 13.93
CA VAL A 321 -5.63 31.53 12.65
C VAL A 321 -5.40 32.51 11.50
N GLY A 322 -4.39 32.26 10.67
CA GLY A 322 -3.94 33.25 9.68
C GLY A 322 -3.47 34.52 10.38
N ASP A 323 -4.14 35.65 10.11
CA ASP A 323 -3.84 36.94 10.72
C ASP A 323 -4.93 37.39 11.72
N GLU A 324 -5.87 36.51 12.05
CA GLU A 324 -6.95 36.78 13.00
C GLU A 324 -6.71 36.08 14.34
N ILE A 325 -7.12 36.73 15.43
CA ILE A 325 -7.21 36.14 16.77
C ILE A 325 -8.69 35.90 17.06
N LEU A 326 -9.05 34.65 17.34
CA LEU A 326 -10.42 34.23 17.57
C LEU A 326 -10.60 33.80 19.02
N PRO A 327 -11.69 34.20 19.71
CA PRO A 327 -12.08 33.57 20.97
C PRO A 327 -12.37 32.10 20.73
N ASN A 328 -11.94 31.24 21.65
CA ASN A 328 -12.02 29.80 21.44
C ASN A 328 -12.10 29.05 22.77
N ASP A 329 -13.01 28.10 22.88
CA ASP A 329 -13.16 27.21 24.05
C ASP A 329 -12.53 25.84 23.79
N VAL A 330 -12.56 25.35 22.54
CA VAL A 330 -12.09 24.02 22.18
C VAL A 330 -11.53 23.97 20.75
N VAL A 331 -10.50 23.16 20.53
CA VAL A 331 -9.88 22.93 19.21
C VAL A 331 -9.95 21.46 18.83
N PHE A 332 -10.50 21.14 17.66
CA PHE A 332 -10.53 19.81 17.07
C PHE A 332 -9.54 19.69 15.90
N VAL A 333 -8.42 19.02 16.11
CA VAL A 333 -7.34 18.82 15.15
C VAL A 333 -7.58 17.55 14.31
N MET A 334 -8.29 17.72 13.20
CA MET A 334 -8.79 16.66 12.32
C MET A 334 -7.92 16.45 11.06
N ILE A 335 -6.60 16.57 11.17
CA ILE A 335 -5.65 16.60 10.03
C ILE A 335 -5.05 15.23 9.60
N GLY A 336 -5.25 14.18 10.39
CA GLY A 336 -4.99 12.79 10.03
C GLY A 336 -4.31 12.04 11.17
N ARG A 337 -3.97 10.78 10.93
CA ARG A 337 -3.06 9.98 11.77
C ARG A 337 -1.82 9.62 10.97
N GLU A 338 -0.77 9.26 11.66
CA GLU A 338 0.41 8.65 11.05
C GLU A 338 0.68 7.32 11.71
N ALA A 339 0.99 6.30 10.92
CA ALA A 339 1.52 5.06 11.47
C ALA A 339 2.80 5.39 12.29
N PRO A 340 3.07 4.69 13.40
CA PRO A 340 4.26 4.91 14.23
C PRO A 340 5.53 4.39 13.53
N LEU A 341 5.87 4.96 12.38
CA LEU A 341 6.96 4.51 11.52
C LEU A 341 8.33 4.67 12.17
N ASP A 342 8.51 5.66 13.04
CA ASP A 342 9.78 5.87 13.74
C ASP A 342 10.14 4.74 14.68
N PHE A 343 9.16 4.12 15.34
CA PHE A 343 9.37 2.91 16.13
C PHE A 343 9.93 1.77 15.25
N PHE A 344 9.34 1.57 14.07
CA PHE A 344 9.80 0.55 13.11
C PHE A 344 11.21 0.85 12.59
N ARG A 345 11.50 2.11 12.26
CA ARG A 345 12.83 2.54 11.81
C ARG A 345 13.90 2.33 12.88
N ARG A 346 13.63 2.78 14.12
CA ARG A 346 14.53 2.59 15.27
C ARG A 346 14.77 1.12 15.59
N SER A 347 13.78 0.26 15.30
CA SER A 347 13.85 -1.19 15.50
C SER A 347 14.38 -1.95 14.28
N GLY A 348 14.81 -1.27 13.22
CA GLY A 348 15.36 -1.89 12.00
C GLY A 348 14.34 -2.63 11.11
N ILE A 349 13.05 -2.51 11.41
CA ILE A 349 11.97 -3.19 10.67
C ILE A 349 11.71 -2.43 9.36
N PRO A 350 11.80 -3.09 8.18
CA PRO A 350 11.62 -2.42 6.90
C PRO A 350 10.20 -1.87 6.72
N ILE A 351 10.11 -0.72 6.04
CA ILE A 351 8.85 -0.06 5.70
C ILE A 351 8.61 -0.21 4.20
N ARG A 352 7.40 -0.60 3.79
CA ARG A 352 7.04 -0.77 2.38
C ARG A 352 7.28 0.52 1.60
N GLY A 353 8.03 0.40 0.51
CA GLY A 353 8.33 1.52 -0.39
C GLY A 353 9.47 2.44 0.07
N GLU A 354 10.09 2.20 1.24
CA GLU A 354 11.30 2.92 1.65
C GLU A 354 12.56 2.15 1.22
N TRP A 355 13.41 2.81 0.43
CA TRP A 355 14.71 2.26 0.06
C TRP A 355 15.71 2.53 1.17
N ARG A 356 16.48 1.52 1.57
CA ARG A 356 17.59 1.69 2.51
C ARG A 356 18.75 2.37 1.78
N PRO A 357 19.60 3.16 2.46
CA PRO A 357 20.81 3.73 1.85
C PRO A 357 21.70 2.68 1.18
N VAL A 358 21.82 1.49 1.79
CA VAL A 358 22.53 0.35 1.20
C VAL A 358 21.91 -0.10 -0.12
N THR A 359 20.58 -0.11 -0.22
CA THR A 359 19.89 -0.47 -1.47
C THR A 359 20.23 0.51 -2.60
N TRP A 360 20.28 1.81 -2.30
CA TRP A 360 20.74 2.82 -3.25
C TRP A 360 22.16 2.58 -3.73
N VAL A 361 23.10 2.34 -2.80
CA VAL A 361 24.50 2.06 -3.12
C VAL A 361 24.63 0.81 -3.99
N THR A 362 23.96 -0.29 -3.63
CA THR A 362 24.00 -1.53 -4.42
C THR A 362 23.39 -1.37 -5.80
N PHE A 363 22.32 -0.59 -5.93
CA PHE A 363 21.71 -0.30 -7.23
C PHE A 363 22.64 0.52 -8.12
N ILE A 364 23.26 1.55 -7.58
CA ILE A 364 24.24 2.39 -8.29
C ILE A 364 25.45 1.54 -8.70
N ALA A 365 26.00 0.71 -7.80
CA ALA A 365 27.11 -0.17 -8.10
C ALA A 365 26.77 -1.19 -9.19
N PHE A 366 25.58 -1.81 -9.13
CA PHE A 366 25.09 -2.73 -10.17
C PHE A 366 24.92 -2.02 -11.51
N PHE A 367 24.36 -0.80 -11.50
CA PHE A 367 24.21 0.00 -12.71
C PHE A 367 25.57 0.34 -13.32
N LEU A 368 26.53 0.81 -12.52
CA LEU A 368 27.90 1.09 -12.97
C LEU A 368 28.62 -0.17 -13.48
N PHE A 369 28.41 -1.32 -12.85
CA PHE A 369 28.92 -2.60 -13.33
C PHE A 369 28.35 -2.97 -14.71
N CYS A 370 27.03 -2.85 -14.90
CA CYS A 370 26.38 -3.08 -16.19
C CYS A 370 26.89 -2.11 -17.27
N VAL A 371 27.08 -0.83 -16.92
CA VAL A 371 27.67 0.17 -17.82
C VAL A 371 29.11 -0.23 -18.18
N GLY A 372 29.93 -0.64 -17.21
CA GLY A 372 31.31 -1.09 -17.44
C GLY A 372 31.40 -2.35 -18.29
N LEU A 373 30.49 -3.33 -18.10
CA LEU A 373 30.40 -4.50 -18.96
C LEU A 373 30.01 -4.13 -20.40
N TYR A 374 29.07 -3.20 -20.56
CA TYR A 374 28.64 -2.72 -21.87
C TYR A 374 29.77 -2.01 -22.61
N THR A 375 30.48 -1.09 -21.96
CA THR A 375 31.61 -0.36 -22.58
C THR A 375 32.80 -1.26 -22.89
N TRP A 376 33.05 -2.26 -22.06
CA TRP A 376 34.12 -3.23 -22.31
C TRP A 376 33.80 -4.14 -23.51
N LYS A 377 32.55 -4.65 -23.59
CA LYS A 377 32.16 -5.56 -24.68
C LYS A 377 31.74 -4.86 -25.98
N SER A 378 31.44 -3.57 -25.97
CA SER A 378 31.11 -2.82 -27.19
C SER A 378 32.26 -2.75 -28.20
N GLN A 379 33.49 -3.15 -27.81
CA GLN A 379 34.63 -3.30 -28.71
C GLN A 379 34.74 -4.69 -29.37
N SER A 380 33.90 -5.68 -29.00
CA SER A 380 33.91 -7.02 -29.59
C SER A 380 32.90 -7.16 -30.74
N SER A 381 33.23 -7.90 -31.79
CA SER A 381 32.32 -8.17 -32.93
C SER A 381 31.09 -9.04 -32.58
N GLN A 382 30.97 -9.50 -31.33
CA GLN A 382 29.91 -10.41 -30.87
C GLN A 382 28.98 -9.78 -29.82
N VAL A 383 28.87 -8.45 -29.75
CA VAL A 383 28.00 -7.75 -28.78
C VAL A 383 26.58 -8.32 -28.77
N GLY A 384 26.01 -8.57 -29.96
CA GLY A 384 24.66 -9.12 -30.09
C GLY A 384 24.51 -10.50 -29.46
N PHE A 385 25.50 -11.38 -29.62
CA PHE A 385 25.47 -12.73 -29.03
C PHE A 385 25.40 -12.67 -27.50
N TYR A 386 26.30 -11.89 -26.89
CA TYR A 386 26.36 -11.80 -25.43
C TYR A 386 25.14 -11.07 -24.84
N TYR A 387 24.61 -10.08 -25.54
CA TYR A 387 23.38 -9.42 -25.16
C TYR A 387 22.20 -10.42 -25.18
N SER A 388 21.99 -11.12 -26.28
CA SER A 388 20.91 -12.10 -26.41
C SER A 388 21.05 -13.26 -25.42
N LEU A 389 22.28 -13.74 -25.18
CA LEU A 389 22.57 -14.75 -24.16
C LEU A 389 22.19 -14.25 -22.76
N ALA A 390 22.68 -13.07 -22.35
CA ALA A 390 22.37 -12.50 -21.05
C ALA A 390 20.87 -12.25 -20.87
N TYR A 391 20.19 -11.77 -21.92
CA TYR A 391 18.75 -11.55 -21.90
C TYR A 391 17.96 -12.85 -21.73
N CYS A 392 18.32 -13.89 -22.49
CA CYS A 392 17.69 -15.21 -22.41
C CYS A 392 17.91 -15.86 -21.05
N LEU A 393 19.12 -15.76 -20.49
CA LEU A 393 19.43 -16.23 -19.14
C LEU A 393 18.57 -15.51 -18.10
N CYS A 394 18.44 -14.19 -18.18
CA CYS A 394 17.56 -13.44 -17.29
C CYS A 394 16.11 -13.93 -17.39
N VAL A 395 15.53 -13.98 -18.59
CA VAL A 395 14.14 -14.43 -18.77
C VAL A 395 13.95 -15.88 -18.32
N GLY A 396 14.93 -16.76 -18.55
CA GLY A 396 14.89 -18.15 -18.12
C GLY A 396 14.94 -18.31 -16.60
N LEU A 397 15.96 -17.72 -15.96
CA LEU A 397 16.16 -17.82 -14.50
C LEU A 397 15.01 -17.16 -13.73
N PHE A 398 14.63 -15.92 -14.08
CA PHE A 398 13.51 -15.24 -13.43
C PHE A 398 12.15 -15.83 -13.83
N GLY A 399 12.05 -16.48 -14.99
CA GLY A 399 10.87 -17.23 -15.40
C GLY A 399 10.64 -18.48 -14.54
N ILE A 400 11.70 -19.25 -14.27
CA ILE A 400 11.65 -20.40 -13.35
C ILE A 400 11.22 -19.94 -11.95
N ASP A 401 11.86 -18.90 -11.42
CA ASP A 401 11.48 -18.31 -10.13
C ASP A 401 10.01 -17.86 -10.10
N ARG A 402 9.54 -17.19 -11.16
CA ARG A 402 8.13 -16.76 -11.27
C ARG A 402 7.17 -17.94 -11.22
N MET A 403 7.46 -19.03 -11.94
CA MET A 403 6.62 -20.23 -11.95
C MET A 403 6.63 -20.95 -10.59
N GLN A 404 7.75 -20.95 -9.88
CA GLN A 404 7.85 -21.53 -8.54
C GLN A 404 7.03 -20.73 -7.50
N ARG A 405 7.04 -19.39 -7.61
CA ARG A 405 6.27 -18.48 -6.73
C ARG A 405 4.78 -18.50 -6.99
N ARG A 406 4.36 -18.48 -8.26
CA ARG A 406 2.95 -18.42 -8.66
C ARG A 406 2.56 -19.67 -9.46
N ARG A 407 2.15 -20.71 -8.74
CA ARG A 407 1.83 -22.02 -9.29
C ARG A 407 0.43 -22.09 -9.91
N THR A 408 0.15 -21.25 -10.91
CA THR A 408 -1.09 -21.32 -11.70
C THR A 408 -0.83 -21.86 -13.10
N PRO A 409 -1.76 -22.63 -13.70
CA PRO A 409 -1.61 -23.14 -15.06
C PRO A 409 -1.41 -22.03 -16.10
N TYR A 410 -2.06 -20.88 -15.90
CA TYR A 410 -1.92 -19.70 -16.75
C TYR A 410 -0.49 -19.16 -16.75
N ILE A 411 0.07 -18.87 -15.57
CA ILE A 411 1.42 -18.29 -15.45
C ILE A 411 2.48 -19.25 -15.95
N ARG A 412 2.30 -20.56 -15.72
CA ARG A 412 3.19 -21.58 -16.25
C ARG A 412 3.20 -21.56 -17.78
N ARG A 413 2.04 -21.59 -18.43
CA ARG A 413 1.95 -21.54 -19.89
C ARG A 413 2.53 -20.24 -20.45
N GLN A 414 2.14 -19.10 -19.88
CA GLN A 414 2.65 -17.80 -20.32
C GLN A 414 4.17 -17.71 -20.22
N THR A 415 4.73 -18.11 -19.09
CA THR A 415 6.17 -18.00 -18.82
C THR A 415 6.96 -18.95 -19.70
N LEU A 416 6.46 -20.18 -19.91
CA LEU A 416 7.08 -21.12 -20.84
C LEU A 416 7.03 -20.61 -22.29
N THR A 417 5.93 -20.03 -22.73
CA THR A 417 5.84 -19.41 -24.07
C THR A 417 6.85 -18.28 -24.22
N LEU A 418 6.94 -17.38 -23.23
CA LEU A 418 7.91 -16.29 -23.25
C LEU A 418 9.36 -16.81 -23.30
N MET A 419 9.69 -17.80 -22.47
CA MET A 419 11.01 -18.45 -22.48
C MET A 419 11.31 -19.11 -23.83
N ALA A 420 10.34 -19.81 -24.42
CA ALA A 420 10.50 -20.47 -25.71
C ALA A 420 10.73 -19.45 -26.83
N VAL A 421 10.01 -18.33 -26.83
CA VAL A 421 10.19 -17.24 -27.80
C VAL A 421 11.53 -16.52 -27.61
N GLN A 422 12.00 -16.32 -26.38
CA GLN A 422 13.32 -15.71 -26.17
C GLN A 422 14.47 -16.67 -26.56
N ILE A 423 14.42 -17.91 -26.10
CA ILE A 423 15.52 -18.86 -26.29
C ILE A 423 15.55 -19.37 -27.73
N GLY A 424 14.40 -19.71 -28.31
CA GLY A 424 14.34 -20.28 -29.66
C GLY A 424 14.65 -19.24 -30.75
N PRO A 425 13.67 -18.44 -31.17
CA PRO A 425 13.83 -17.53 -32.30
C PRO A 425 14.76 -16.33 -32.04
N LEU A 426 14.93 -15.90 -30.78
CA LEU A 426 15.77 -14.73 -30.44
C LEU A 426 17.18 -15.08 -29.93
N PHE A 427 17.55 -16.37 -29.85
CA PHE A 427 18.93 -16.78 -29.53
C PHE A 427 19.40 -18.00 -30.33
N LEU A 428 18.76 -19.16 -30.17
CA LEU A 428 19.18 -20.39 -30.85
C LEU A 428 19.11 -20.28 -32.37
N LEU A 429 18.04 -19.67 -32.89
CA LEU A 429 17.82 -19.56 -34.34
C LEU A 429 18.93 -18.75 -35.05
N PRO A 430 19.21 -17.48 -34.69
CA PRO A 430 20.20 -16.67 -35.40
C PRO A 430 21.66 -17.07 -35.11
N TYR A 431 21.96 -17.61 -33.92
CA TYR A 431 23.35 -17.85 -33.51
C TYR A 431 23.82 -19.30 -33.65
N PHE A 432 22.91 -20.27 -33.73
CA PHE A 432 23.27 -21.69 -33.82
C PHE A 432 22.60 -22.39 -35.01
N ILE A 433 21.27 -22.30 -35.12
CA ILE A 433 20.50 -23.09 -36.10
C ILE A 433 20.76 -22.61 -37.53
N LEU A 434 20.52 -21.33 -37.83
CA LEU A 434 20.70 -20.79 -39.17
C LEU A 434 22.17 -20.83 -39.63
N PRO A 435 23.18 -20.49 -38.79
CA PRO A 435 24.58 -20.70 -39.14
C PRO A 435 24.92 -22.17 -39.44
N ALA A 436 24.42 -23.12 -38.64
CA ALA A 436 24.66 -24.55 -38.89
C ALA A 436 24.02 -25.02 -40.20
N LEU A 437 22.81 -24.55 -40.53
CA LEU A 437 22.17 -24.82 -41.82
C LEU A 437 22.95 -24.24 -43.00
N GLY A 438 23.51 -23.04 -42.84
CA GLY A 438 24.40 -22.45 -43.84
C GLY A 438 25.68 -23.24 -44.05
N GLN A 439 26.33 -23.67 -42.98
CA GLN A 439 27.54 -24.51 -43.07
C GLN A 439 27.26 -25.89 -43.68
N ALA A 440 26.04 -26.41 -43.51
CA ALA A 440 25.59 -27.65 -44.13
C ALA A 440 25.17 -27.49 -45.61
N GLY A 441 25.31 -26.29 -46.18
CA GLY A 441 24.97 -25.98 -47.57
C GLY A 441 23.46 -25.89 -47.86
N TRP A 442 22.63 -25.75 -46.83
CA TRP A 442 21.17 -25.71 -47.01
C TRP A 442 20.70 -24.50 -47.82
N PHE A 443 21.48 -23.42 -47.86
CA PHE A 443 21.19 -22.20 -48.60
C PHE A 443 21.91 -22.12 -49.97
N ASP A 444 22.56 -23.20 -50.42
CA ASP A 444 23.41 -23.16 -51.62
C ASP A 444 22.64 -23.51 -52.90
N ALA A 445 21.51 -24.22 -52.81
CA ALA A 445 20.70 -24.62 -53.95
C ALA A 445 19.19 -24.71 -53.64
N GLY A 446 18.37 -24.75 -54.70
CA GLY A 446 16.93 -24.99 -54.62
C GLY A 446 16.15 -23.94 -53.83
N VAL A 447 15.10 -24.38 -53.12
CA VAL A 447 14.25 -23.51 -52.29
C VAL A 447 15.04 -22.87 -51.14
N GLY A 448 16.04 -23.57 -50.60
CA GLY A 448 16.92 -23.04 -49.57
C GLY A 448 17.68 -21.81 -50.04
N LYS A 449 18.25 -21.84 -51.25
CA LYS A 449 18.91 -20.66 -51.85
C LYS A 449 17.97 -19.47 -51.99
N LEU A 450 16.73 -19.68 -52.42
CA LEU A 450 15.73 -18.62 -52.50
C LEU A 450 15.48 -17.96 -51.13
N ILE A 451 15.38 -18.78 -50.07
CA ILE A 451 15.19 -18.30 -48.70
C ILE A 451 16.44 -17.54 -48.21
N GLY A 452 17.63 -18.10 -48.44
CA GLY A 452 18.91 -17.50 -48.04
C GLY A 452 19.11 -16.13 -48.69
N ASP A 453 18.98 -16.04 -50.01
CA ASP A 453 19.20 -14.80 -50.78
C ASP A 453 18.23 -13.68 -50.37
N ASN A 454 16.96 -14.03 -50.09
CA ASN A 454 15.92 -13.03 -49.82
C ASN A 454 15.76 -12.65 -48.34
N LEU A 455 16.04 -13.57 -47.40
CA LEU A 455 15.90 -13.31 -45.96
C LEU A 455 17.22 -13.06 -45.26
N PHE A 456 18.31 -13.69 -45.72
CA PHE A 456 19.61 -13.71 -45.03
C PHE A 456 20.78 -13.44 -45.99
N PRO A 457 20.76 -12.31 -46.74
CA PRO A 457 21.85 -11.99 -47.67
C PRO A 457 23.17 -11.94 -46.92
N ASN A 458 24.25 -12.39 -47.57
CA ASN A 458 25.60 -12.45 -46.98
C ASN A 458 25.70 -13.24 -45.66
N GLY A 459 24.79 -14.19 -45.41
CA GLY A 459 24.78 -14.97 -44.16
C GLY A 459 24.37 -14.15 -42.94
N GLU A 460 23.64 -13.05 -43.13
CA GLU A 460 23.15 -12.18 -42.04
C GLU A 460 21.96 -12.81 -41.29
N TYR A 461 22.20 -13.97 -40.64
CA TYR A 461 21.17 -14.74 -39.95
C TYR A 461 20.51 -14.02 -38.77
N TRP A 462 21.19 -13.02 -38.20
CA TRP A 462 20.65 -12.14 -37.17
C TRP A 462 19.37 -11.42 -37.63
N ARG A 463 19.15 -11.27 -38.94
CA ARG A 463 17.90 -10.70 -39.48
C ARG A 463 16.66 -11.51 -39.08
N SER A 464 16.82 -12.77 -38.67
CA SER A 464 15.73 -13.61 -38.16
C SER A 464 15.05 -13.04 -36.91
N PHE A 465 15.67 -12.08 -36.20
CA PHE A 465 15.02 -11.35 -35.11
C PHE A 465 13.70 -10.70 -35.56
N GLY A 466 13.60 -10.30 -36.83
CA GLY A 466 12.38 -9.75 -37.42
C GLY A 466 11.19 -10.73 -37.44
N LEU A 467 11.40 -12.04 -37.24
CA LEU A 467 10.29 -13.00 -37.10
C LEU A 467 9.48 -12.81 -35.82
N ILE A 468 10.10 -12.23 -34.78
CA ILE A 468 9.44 -11.92 -33.51
C ILE A 468 9.27 -10.42 -33.33
N LEU A 469 10.26 -9.62 -33.72
CA LEU A 469 10.25 -8.17 -33.57
C LEU A 469 9.55 -7.52 -34.78
N ALA A 470 8.22 -7.49 -34.72
CA ALA A 470 7.39 -6.88 -35.76
C ALA A 470 7.69 -5.39 -35.97
N TRP A 471 7.36 -4.87 -37.15
CA TRP A 471 7.57 -3.46 -37.50
C TRP A 471 6.89 -2.51 -36.50
N PRO A 472 7.53 -1.39 -36.09
CA PRO A 472 8.85 -0.88 -36.48
C PRO A 472 10.01 -1.32 -35.57
N LEU A 473 9.83 -2.33 -34.71
CA LEU A 473 10.80 -2.66 -33.65
C LEU A 473 12.16 -3.14 -34.20
N PHE A 474 12.18 -3.80 -35.37
CA PHE A 474 13.41 -4.26 -36.00
C PHE A 474 13.72 -3.51 -37.29
N ILE A 475 14.00 -2.22 -37.13
CA ILE A 475 14.18 -1.24 -38.22
C ILE A 475 15.22 -1.67 -39.28
N TRP A 476 16.21 -2.47 -38.90
CA TRP A 476 17.32 -2.93 -39.74
C TRP A 476 16.92 -3.84 -40.91
N ASN A 477 15.73 -4.45 -40.87
CA ASN A 477 15.19 -5.22 -42.01
C ASN A 477 14.36 -4.36 -42.98
N PHE A 478 14.07 -3.11 -42.62
CA PHE A 478 13.21 -2.22 -43.40
C PHE A 478 14.00 -1.07 -44.03
N PHE A 479 15.01 -0.56 -43.32
CA PHE A 479 15.88 0.53 -43.78
C PHE A 479 17.22 -0.02 -44.25
N THR A 480 17.17 -0.71 -45.38
CA THR A 480 18.35 -1.25 -46.08
C THR A 480 18.61 -0.45 -47.37
N PRO A 481 19.86 -0.36 -47.84
CA PRO A 481 20.18 0.35 -49.09
C PRO A 481 19.41 -0.18 -50.31
N GLN A 482 19.11 -1.48 -50.31
CA GLN A 482 18.20 -2.11 -51.26
C GLN A 482 17.00 -2.70 -50.50
N PRO A 483 15.75 -2.49 -50.97
CA PRO A 483 14.56 -2.95 -50.25
C PRO A 483 14.51 -4.47 -50.18
N MET A 484 14.47 -5.01 -48.96
CA MET A 484 14.29 -6.44 -48.73
C MET A 484 12.80 -6.80 -48.76
N TRP A 485 12.25 -7.01 -49.96
CA TRP A 485 10.81 -7.20 -50.18
C TRP A 485 10.15 -8.29 -49.31
N TRP A 486 10.86 -9.38 -49.04
CA TRP A 486 10.33 -10.47 -48.19
C TRP A 486 10.18 -10.03 -46.74
N TRP A 487 11.13 -9.26 -46.20
CA TRP A 487 11.01 -8.70 -44.85
C TRP A 487 9.95 -7.61 -44.76
N LEU A 488 9.79 -6.79 -45.80
CA LEU A 488 8.70 -5.81 -45.88
C LEU A 488 7.34 -6.53 -45.84
N ALA A 489 7.18 -7.60 -46.61
CA ALA A 489 5.96 -8.40 -46.64
C ALA A 489 5.69 -9.10 -45.29
N ILE A 490 6.70 -9.75 -44.71
CA ILE A 490 6.59 -10.41 -43.39
C ILE A 490 6.21 -9.37 -42.31
N GLY A 491 6.91 -8.23 -42.27
CA GLY A 491 6.64 -7.16 -41.31
C GLY A 491 5.24 -6.57 -41.46
N PHE A 492 4.78 -6.39 -42.70
CA PHE A 492 3.42 -5.92 -42.98
C PHE A 492 2.38 -6.92 -42.47
N VAL A 493 2.51 -8.20 -42.83
CA VAL A 493 1.57 -9.25 -42.40
C VAL A 493 1.58 -9.40 -40.87
N GLN A 494 2.75 -9.40 -40.23
CA GLN A 494 2.85 -9.47 -38.78
C GLN A 494 2.12 -8.30 -38.10
N THR A 495 2.35 -7.07 -38.58
CA THR A 495 1.89 -5.85 -37.91
C THR A 495 0.42 -5.53 -38.19
N PHE A 496 -0.03 -5.72 -39.43
CA PHE A 496 -1.37 -5.32 -39.86
C PHE A 496 -2.37 -6.49 -39.91
N VAL A 497 -1.90 -7.74 -39.85
CA VAL A 497 -2.76 -8.92 -39.88
C VAL A 497 -2.65 -9.73 -38.59
N ILE A 498 -1.46 -10.26 -38.27
CA ILE A 498 -1.29 -11.21 -37.18
C ILE A 498 -1.53 -10.56 -35.81
N ILE A 499 -0.86 -9.44 -35.51
CA ILE A 499 -1.00 -8.75 -34.22
C ILE A 499 -2.45 -8.28 -33.98
N PRO A 500 -3.14 -7.62 -34.93
CA PRO A 500 -4.54 -7.26 -34.78
C PRO A 500 -5.46 -8.47 -34.56
N LEU A 501 -5.24 -9.59 -35.26
CA LEU A 501 -6.02 -10.81 -35.06
C LEU A 501 -5.80 -11.41 -33.65
N ILE A 502 -4.55 -11.45 -33.18
CA ILE A 502 -4.18 -11.87 -31.83
C ILE A 502 -4.90 -11.00 -30.79
N ILE A 503 -4.87 -9.67 -30.96
CA ILE A 503 -5.52 -8.73 -30.04
C ILE A 503 -7.04 -8.89 -30.09
N ARG A 504 -7.64 -9.08 -31.27
CA ARG A 504 -9.09 -9.29 -31.42
C ARG A 504 -9.54 -10.58 -30.75
N ARG A 505 -8.75 -11.65 -30.82
CA ARG A 505 -9.11 -12.98 -30.31
C ARG A 505 -8.84 -13.17 -28.82
N TRP A 506 -7.80 -12.53 -28.28
CA TRP A 506 -7.31 -12.76 -26.91
C TRP A 506 -7.13 -11.49 -26.08
N GLY A 507 -7.43 -10.32 -26.62
CA GLY A 507 -7.45 -9.04 -25.90
C GLY A 507 -6.14 -8.25 -25.95
N LYS A 508 -6.20 -7.02 -25.43
CA LYS A 508 -5.06 -6.10 -25.35
C LYS A 508 -4.01 -6.68 -24.40
N GLY A 509 -2.77 -6.85 -24.90
CA GLY A 509 -1.66 -7.40 -24.13
C GLY A 509 -1.32 -8.87 -24.44
N ALA A 510 -2.06 -9.54 -25.32
CA ALA A 510 -1.71 -10.90 -25.76
C ALA A 510 -0.32 -10.96 -26.41
N TYR A 511 -0.01 -10.06 -27.35
CA TYR A 511 1.33 -9.98 -27.95
C TYR A 511 2.41 -9.58 -26.91
N CYS A 512 2.18 -8.50 -26.16
CA CYS A 512 3.18 -8.01 -25.20
C CYS A 512 3.45 -9.02 -24.08
N GLY A 513 2.42 -9.68 -23.56
CA GLY A 513 2.55 -10.60 -22.42
C GLY A 513 2.92 -12.03 -22.78
N TRP A 514 2.93 -12.42 -24.06
CA TRP A 514 3.22 -13.80 -24.48
C TRP A 514 4.31 -13.93 -25.53
N ILE A 515 4.63 -12.86 -26.27
CA ILE A 515 5.53 -12.92 -27.44
C ILE A 515 6.62 -11.83 -27.38
N CYS A 516 6.30 -10.58 -27.03
CA CYS A 516 7.31 -9.50 -27.04
C CYS A 516 8.47 -9.78 -26.08
N SER A 517 9.70 -9.51 -26.54
CA SER A 517 10.89 -9.49 -25.67
C SER A 517 10.71 -8.56 -24.48
N CYS A 518 10.34 -7.31 -24.74
CA CYS A 518 10.04 -6.29 -23.74
C CYS A 518 9.12 -6.80 -22.60
N GLY A 519 8.05 -7.49 -22.95
CA GLY A 519 7.10 -8.02 -21.99
C GLY A 519 7.59 -9.30 -21.32
N ALA A 520 8.47 -10.08 -21.95
CA ALA A 520 9.10 -11.23 -21.30
C ALA A 520 9.86 -10.82 -20.04
N LEU A 521 10.67 -9.76 -20.11
CA LEU A 521 11.40 -9.26 -18.94
C LEU A 521 10.47 -8.60 -17.91
N ALA A 522 9.46 -7.86 -18.37
CA ALA A 522 8.47 -7.22 -17.49
C ALA A 522 7.64 -8.26 -16.71
N GLU A 523 7.24 -9.35 -17.36
CA GLU A 523 6.44 -10.41 -16.75
C GLU A 523 7.29 -11.37 -15.89
N THR A 524 8.57 -11.58 -16.20
CA THR A 524 9.46 -12.45 -15.41
C THR A 524 10.11 -11.69 -14.24
N LEU A 525 11.08 -10.84 -14.55
CA LEU A 525 11.84 -10.05 -13.57
C LEU A 525 10.96 -8.97 -12.92
N GLY A 526 10.15 -8.27 -13.72
CA GLY A 526 9.34 -7.15 -13.26
C GLY A 526 8.16 -7.53 -12.35
N ASP A 527 7.69 -8.78 -12.37
CA ASP A 527 6.55 -9.26 -11.56
C ASP A 527 6.74 -8.97 -10.06
N ARG A 528 7.98 -9.13 -9.56
CA ARG A 528 8.30 -8.86 -8.14
C ARG A 528 8.14 -7.39 -7.78
N GLN A 529 8.39 -6.48 -8.73
CA GLN A 529 8.43 -5.04 -8.48
C GLN A 529 7.18 -4.31 -8.98
N ARG A 530 6.20 -5.02 -9.54
CA ARG A 530 4.98 -4.43 -10.12
C ARG A 530 4.22 -3.56 -9.12
N HIS A 531 4.26 -3.91 -7.84
CA HIS A 531 3.66 -3.16 -6.73
C HIS A 531 4.43 -1.87 -6.36
N LYS A 532 5.67 -1.71 -6.82
CA LYS A 532 6.48 -0.51 -6.64
C LYS A 532 6.32 0.48 -7.80
N MET A 533 5.65 0.07 -8.89
CA MET A 533 5.42 0.98 -10.01
C MET A 533 4.58 2.16 -9.53
N PRO A 534 4.89 3.39 -9.98
CA PRO A 534 4.13 4.56 -9.55
C PRO A 534 2.66 4.42 -9.97
N HIS A 535 1.77 4.35 -8.98
CA HIS A 535 0.34 4.28 -9.22
C HIS A 535 -0.30 5.65 -9.04
N GLY A 536 -1.39 5.90 -9.75
CA GLY A 536 -2.22 7.09 -9.54
C GLY A 536 -2.52 7.90 -10.80
N PRO A 537 -3.33 8.97 -10.67
CA PRO A 537 -3.93 9.66 -11.81
C PRO A 537 -2.94 10.33 -12.76
N ARG A 538 -1.75 10.69 -12.27
CA ARG A 538 -0.67 11.28 -13.07
C ARG A 538 0.01 10.22 -13.93
N TRP A 539 0.37 9.08 -13.34
CA TRP A 539 1.02 7.98 -14.03
C TRP A 539 0.09 7.26 -15.01
N ASN A 540 -1.20 7.13 -14.67
CA ASN A 540 -2.19 6.63 -15.63
C ASN A 540 -2.40 7.58 -16.81
N ARG A 541 -2.38 8.91 -16.58
CA ARG A 541 -2.40 9.90 -17.68
C ARG A 541 -1.14 9.82 -18.54
N LEU A 542 0.02 9.63 -17.93
CA LEU A 542 1.29 9.41 -18.63
C LEU A 542 1.31 8.11 -19.45
N ASN A 543 0.75 7.02 -18.94
CA ASN A 543 0.56 5.78 -19.70
C ASN A 543 -0.31 5.98 -20.95
N MET A 544 -1.20 6.97 -20.93
CA MET A 544 -2.06 7.34 -22.06
C MET A 544 -1.42 8.40 -22.98
N THR A 545 -0.32 9.04 -22.59
CA THR A 545 0.41 9.99 -23.44
C THR A 545 0.92 9.31 -24.71
N GLY A 546 1.33 8.05 -24.63
CA GLY A 546 1.67 7.26 -25.81
C GLY A 546 0.50 7.06 -26.79
N GLN A 547 -0.75 7.10 -26.32
CA GLN A 547 -1.92 7.04 -27.20
C GLN A 547 -2.21 8.38 -27.89
N ALA A 548 -1.85 9.50 -27.27
CA ALA A 548 -1.98 10.83 -27.90
C ALA A 548 -0.91 11.11 -28.96
N ILE A 549 0.19 10.34 -28.96
CA ILE A 549 1.22 10.36 -30.02
C ILE A 549 0.79 9.45 -31.20
N LEU A 550 -0.08 8.47 -30.94
CA LEU A 550 -0.55 7.48 -31.91
C LEU A 550 -1.97 7.78 -32.46
N ALA A 551 -2.66 8.80 -31.92
CA ALA A 551 -3.96 9.29 -32.36
C ALA A 551 -3.77 10.69 -32.97
#